data_AF-A0A2S4V9H5-F1
#
_entry.id   AF-A0A2S4V9H5-F1
#
_cell.length_a   1.000
_cell.length_b   1.000
_cell.length_c   1.000
_cell.angle_alpha   90.00
_cell.angle_beta   90.00
_cell.angle_gamma   90.00
#
_symmetry.space_group_name_H-M   'P 1'
#
loop_
_entity.id
_entity.type
_entity.pdbx_description
1 polymer ?
#
loop_
_entity_poly.entity_id
_entity_poly.type
_entity_poly.pdbx_seq_one_letter_code
_entity_poly.pdbx_strand_id
1 'polypeptide(L)'
;MATRINWDRDAGDGGLSSNGVLLLWLARPGNYTRWRSPPARNRAATEVVEEMQAHGLHYHTCTCQYLPYAILKIIAHAFFVRPTAITRGISRLITTYRYTGERYRRYYGREPPASPRMTPESGWESAEAELLQLCRHWYTLDAIMGNSEMALEMGNLLD
;
A
#
# COMPACT_ATOMS: atom_id res chain seq x y z
N MET A 1 -12.55 19.06 9.45
CA MET A 1 -11.31 18.84 8.67
C MET A 1 -10.86 17.40 8.87
N ALA A 2 -10.72 16.62 7.80
CA ALA A 2 -10.18 15.27 7.87
C ALA A 2 -8.66 15.32 8.12
N THR A 3 -8.16 14.50 9.04
CA THR A 3 -6.71 14.41 9.30
C THR A 3 -6.01 13.82 8.07
N ARG A 4 -5.17 14.62 7.42
CA ARG A 4 -4.39 14.19 6.25
C ARG A 4 -3.47 13.03 6.65
N ILE A 5 -3.70 11.86 6.05
CA ILE A 5 -2.80 10.72 6.21
C ILE A 5 -1.51 11.02 5.44
N ASN A 6 -0.38 11.04 6.14
CA ASN A 6 0.92 11.27 5.51
C ASN A 6 1.42 9.95 4.88
N TRP A 7 1.20 9.82 3.59
CA TRP A 7 1.53 8.64 2.79
C TRP A 7 3.01 8.57 2.37
N ASP A 8 3.68 9.71 2.22
CA ASP A 8 5.01 9.78 1.60
C ASP A 8 6.08 10.30 2.56
N ARG A 9 5.88 10.09 3.87
CA ARG A 9 6.75 10.65 4.92
C ARG A 9 8.22 10.25 4.74
N ASP A 10 8.47 9.07 4.21
CA ASP A 10 9.80 8.49 4.03
C ASP A 10 10.30 8.53 2.58
N ALA A 11 9.64 9.28 1.69
CA ALA A 11 10.20 9.60 0.39
C ALA A 11 11.42 10.52 0.57
N GLY A 12 12.59 10.06 0.09
CA GLY A 12 13.78 10.90 -0.08
C GLY A 12 13.73 11.72 -1.37
N ASP A 13 14.78 12.52 -1.64
CA ASP A 13 14.88 13.40 -2.80
C ASP A 13 14.64 12.67 -4.14
N GLY A 14 13.40 12.73 -4.65
CA GLY A 14 12.98 12.11 -5.91
C GLY A 14 12.75 10.59 -5.87
N GLY A 15 12.88 9.94 -4.71
CA GLY A 15 12.70 8.50 -4.54
C GLY A 15 11.27 8.09 -4.21
N LEU A 16 10.95 6.79 -4.36
CA LEU A 16 9.66 6.24 -3.89
C LEU A 16 9.63 6.20 -2.36
N SER A 17 8.47 6.52 -1.77
CA SER A 17 8.16 6.22 -0.37
C SER A 17 8.00 4.71 -0.16
N SER A 18 8.01 4.23 1.09
CA SER A 18 7.66 2.83 1.37
C SER A 18 6.26 2.47 0.85
N ASN A 19 5.30 3.39 0.96
CA ASN A 19 3.98 3.20 0.38
C ASN A 19 4.02 3.17 -1.16
N GLY A 20 4.88 4.00 -1.80
CA GLY A 20 5.12 3.96 -3.23
C GLY A 20 5.63 2.60 -3.71
N VAL A 21 6.60 2.01 -3.01
CA VAL A 21 7.10 0.66 -3.33
C VAL A 21 6.03 -0.40 -3.09
N LEU A 22 5.26 -0.32 -2.00
CA LEU A 22 4.14 -1.24 -1.74
C LEU A 22 3.09 -1.18 -2.85
N LEU A 23 2.74 0.01 -3.31
CA LEU A 23 1.78 0.22 -4.39
C LEU A 23 2.32 -0.33 -5.71
N LEU A 24 3.60 -0.11 -6.02
CA LEU A 24 4.25 -0.65 -7.20
C LEU A 24 4.23 -2.18 -7.21
N TRP A 25 4.53 -2.81 -6.07
CA TRP A 25 4.48 -4.25 -5.92
C TRP A 25 3.04 -4.78 -6.08
N LEU A 26 2.06 -4.15 -5.43
CA LEU A 26 0.64 -4.53 -5.50
C LEU A 26 0.05 -4.39 -6.91
N ALA A 27 0.50 -3.40 -7.68
CA ALA A 27 0.04 -3.14 -9.04
C ALA A 27 0.44 -4.23 -10.05
N ARG A 28 1.42 -5.08 -9.72
CA ARG A 28 1.84 -6.16 -10.62
C ARG A 28 0.77 -7.26 -10.68
N PRO A 29 0.54 -7.85 -11.86
CA PRO A 29 -0.46 -8.91 -12.03
C PRO A 29 -0.30 -10.05 -11.01
N GLY A 30 -1.40 -10.39 -10.32
CA GLY A 30 -1.46 -11.50 -9.37
C GLY A 30 -0.87 -11.23 -7.98
N ASN A 31 -0.14 -10.12 -7.76
CA ASN A 31 0.50 -9.85 -6.47
C ASN A 31 -0.51 -9.57 -5.35
N TYR A 32 -1.60 -8.85 -5.63
CA TYR A 32 -2.68 -8.69 -4.67
C TYR A 32 -3.33 -10.02 -4.28
N THR A 33 -3.56 -10.93 -5.24
CA THR A 33 -4.11 -12.26 -4.97
C THR A 33 -3.15 -13.10 -4.12
N ARG A 34 -1.85 -13.08 -4.45
CA ARG A 34 -0.79 -13.75 -3.67
C ARG A 34 -0.73 -13.22 -2.24
N TRP A 35 -0.88 -11.91 -2.06
CA TRP A 35 -0.91 -11.27 -0.75
C TRP A 35 -2.05 -11.77 0.15
N ARG A 36 -3.23 -12.05 -0.43
CA ARG A 36 -4.40 -12.54 0.31
C ARG A 36 -4.27 -13.97 0.82
N SER A 37 -3.32 -14.75 0.29
CA SER A 37 -3.10 -16.15 0.69
C SER A 37 -1.95 -16.26 1.72
N PRO A 38 -2.19 -16.77 2.95
CA PRO A 38 -1.18 -16.79 4.02
C PRO A 38 0.20 -17.38 3.68
N PRO A 39 0.32 -18.55 3.01
CA PRO A 39 1.64 -19.10 2.66
C PRO A 39 2.35 -18.29 1.57
N ALA A 40 1.61 -17.65 0.65
CA ALA A 40 2.18 -16.79 -0.39
C ALA A 40 2.52 -15.39 0.14
N ARG A 41 1.77 -14.91 1.15
CA ARG A 41 1.96 -13.62 1.81
C ARG A 41 3.34 -13.46 2.45
N ASN A 42 3.85 -14.51 3.08
CA ASN A 42 5.18 -14.45 3.71
C ASN A 42 6.30 -14.31 2.68
N ARG A 43 6.20 -15.01 1.54
CA ARG A 43 7.15 -14.88 0.42
C ARG A 43 7.04 -13.50 -0.25
N ALA A 44 5.81 -13.03 -0.48
CA ALA A 44 5.54 -11.68 -0.96
C ALA A 44 6.15 -10.61 -0.06
N ALA A 45 6.08 -10.76 1.27
CA ALA A 45 6.69 -9.81 2.18
C ALA A 45 8.22 -9.73 2.05
N THR A 46 8.88 -10.85 1.74
CA THR A 46 10.32 -10.86 1.45
C THR A 46 10.63 -10.14 0.13
N GLU A 47 9.89 -10.43 -0.95
CA GLU A 47 10.04 -9.77 -2.26
C GLU A 47 9.92 -8.23 -2.14
N VAL A 48 8.93 -7.77 -1.38
CA VAL A 48 8.72 -6.34 -1.14
C VAL A 48 9.92 -5.70 -0.43
N VAL A 49 10.59 -6.42 0.48
CA VAL A 49 11.77 -5.88 1.16
C VAL A 49 12.97 -5.79 0.23
N GLU A 50 13.16 -6.77 -0.64
CA GLU A 50 14.19 -6.72 -1.69
C GLU A 50 13.96 -5.51 -2.61
N GLU A 51 12.70 -5.22 -2.95
CA GLU A 51 12.35 -4.01 -3.72
C GLU A 51 12.61 -2.71 -2.97
N MET A 52 12.23 -2.65 -1.69
CA MET A 52 12.52 -1.48 -0.85
C MET A 52 14.03 -1.22 -0.82
N GLN A 53 14.85 -2.27 -0.66
CA GLN A 53 16.32 -2.14 -0.69
C GLN A 53 16.83 -1.70 -2.07
N ALA A 54 16.28 -2.23 -3.16
CA ALA A 54 16.64 -1.82 -4.53
C ALA A 54 16.32 -0.34 -4.80
N HIS A 55 15.30 0.21 -4.13
CA HIS A 55 14.93 1.62 -4.18
C HIS A 55 15.65 2.49 -3.13
N GLY A 56 16.65 1.95 -2.43
CA GLY A 56 17.44 2.70 -1.43
C GLY A 56 16.72 2.93 -0.09
N LEU A 57 15.56 2.29 0.12
CA LEU A 57 14.83 2.34 1.38
C LEU A 57 15.42 1.31 2.34
N HIS A 58 16.37 1.78 3.15
CA HIS A 58 16.97 0.98 4.22
C HIS A 58 16.20 1.17 5.53
N TYR A 59 15.60 0.10 6.04
CA TYR A 59 15.11 0.08 7.41
C TYR A 59 16.31 0.35 8.33
N HIS A 60 16.21 1.33 9.23
CA HIS A 60 17.34 1.74 10.06
C HIS A 60 17.81 0.57 10.90
N THR A 61 18.92 -0.05 10.53
CA THR A 61 19.62 -1.07 11.32
C THR A 61 19.84 -0.55 12.72
N CYS A 62 19.22 -1.17 13.72
CA CYS A 62 19.74 -1.13 15.08
C CYS A 62 21.15 -1.71 15.01
N THR A 63 22.16 -0.86 14.93
CA THR A 63 23.56 -1.25 15.01
C THR A 63 23.84 -1.73 16.43
N CYS A 64 23.62 -3.02 16.68
CA CYS A 64 24.19 -3.68 17.86
C CYS A 64 25.64 -4.03 17.53
N GLN A 65 26.59 -3.25 18.06
CA GLN A 65 28.02 -3.30 17.72
C GLN A 65 28.77 -4.56 18.20
N TYR A 66 28.09 -5.59 18.71
CA TYR A 66 28.72 -6.70 19.43
C TYR A 66 28.66 -8.07 18.74
N LEU A 67 28.32 -8.15 17.45
CA LEU A 67 28.34 -9.42 16.71
C LEU A 67 29.26 -9.36 15.49
N PRO A 68 29.93 -10.47 15.13
CA PRO A 68 30.73 -10.54 13.91
C PRO A 68 29.82 -10.42 12.68
N TYR A 69 30.28 -9.71 11.65
CA TYR A 69 29.56 -9.33 10.42
C TYR A 69 28.75 -10.47 9.74
N ALA A 70 29.17 -11.73 9.87
CA ALA A 70 28.47 -12.88 9.31
C ALA A 70 27.22 -13.29 10.11
N ILE A 71 27.24 -13.19 11.45
CA ILE A 71 26.09 -13.48 12.31
C ILE A 71 25.08 -12.31 12.26
N LEU A 72 25.57 -11.07 12.10
CA LEU A 72 24.72 -9.91 11.84
C LEU A 72 23.93 -10.02 10.53
N LYS A 73 24.48 -10.61 9.46
CA LYS A 73 23.72 -10.85 8.22
C LYS A 73 22.60 -11.88 8.42
N ILE A 74 22.86 -12.96 9.15
CA ILE A 74 21.88 -14.03 9.41
C ILE A 74 20.79 -13.53 10.36
N ILE A 75 21.16 -12.82 11.43
CA ILE A 75 20.21 -12.24 12.37
C ILE A 75 19.51 -11.04 11.74
N ALA A 76 20.14 -10.24 10.88
CA ALA A 76 19.44 -9.18 10.15
C ALA A 76 18.45 -9.74 9.11
N HIS A 77 18.76 -10.84 8.42
CA HIS A 77 17.78 -11.50 7.57
C HIS A 77 16.59 -12.06 8.36
N ALA A 78 16.83 -12.58 9.58
CA ALA A 78 15.81 -13.23 10.41
C ALA A 78 15.01 -12.30 11.34
N PHE A 79 15.59 -11.17 11.78
CA PHE A 79 14.96 -10.18 12.69
C PHE A 79 14.63 -8.84 12.01
N PHE A 80 15.30 -8.49 10.90
CA PHE A 80 15.30 -7.13 10.33
C PHE A 80 14.38 -6.96 9.12
N VAL A 81 13.92 -8.07 8.54
CA VAL A 81 12.72 -8.08 7.71
C VAL A 81 11.60 -8.50 8.65
N ARG A 82 10.74 -7.58 9.07
CA ARG A 82 9.51 -7.97 9.76
C ARG A 82 8.45 -8.16 8.67
N PRO A 83 8.13 -9.40 8.21
CA PRO A 83 6.91 -9.64 7.44
C PRO A 83 5.72 -8.95 8.06
N THR A 84 5.70 -8.82 9.40
CA THR A 84 4.68 -8.09 10.15
C THR A 84 4.63 -6.60 9.85
N ALA A 85 5.74 -5.91 9.56
CA ALA A 85 5.75 -4.49 9.18
C ALA A 85 5.18 -4.28 7.77
N ILE A 86 5.64 -5.07 6.79
CA ILE A 86 5.09 -5.07 5.42
C ILE A 86 3.60 -5.46 5.45
N THR A 87 3.26 -6.48 6.24
CA THR A 87 1.87 -6.91 6.45
C THR A 87 1.02 -5.80 7.04
N ARG A 88 1.52 -5.09 8.05
CA ARG A 88 0.83 -3.93 8.61
C ARG A 88 0.70 -2.79 7.60
N GLY A 89 1.72 -2.55 6.78
CA GLY A 89 1.70 -1.54 5.72
C GLY A 89 0.61 -1.80 4.68
N ILE A 90 0.60 -3.00 4.10
CA ILE A 90 -0.43 -3.40 3.12
C ILE A 90 -1.81 -3.45 3.76
N SER A 91 -1.95 -3.99 4.98
CA SER A 91 -3.23 -3.96 5.71
C SER A 91 -3.72 -2.53 5.94
N ARG A 92 -2.81 -1.59 6.25
CA ARG A 92 -3.17 -0.17 6.41
C ARG A 92 -3.64 0.45 5.09
N LEU A 93 -2.99 0.15 3.97
CA LEU A 93 -3.42 0.59 2.64
C LEU A 93 -4.85 0.11 2.34
N ILE A 94 -5.11 -1.19 2.53
CA ILE A 94 -6.42 -1.82 2.27
C ILE A 94 -7.50 -1.21 3.18
N THR A 95 -7.25 -1.12 4.49
CA THR A 95 -8.21 -0.55 5.43
C THR A 95 -8.52 0.90 5.11
N THR A 96 -7.51 1.68 4.71
CA THR A 96 -7.73 3.09 4.38
C THR A 96 -8.53 3.26 3.09
N TYR A 97 -8.25 2.44 2.05
CA TYR A 97 -9.05 2.40 0.82
C TYR A 97 -10.52 2.13 1.13
N ARG A 98 -10.80 1.04 1.87
CA ARG A 98 -12.17 0.65 2.23
C ARG A 98 -12.89 1.73 3.05
N TYR A 99 -12.24 2.23 4.09
CA TYR A 99 -12.77 3.30 4.92
C TYR A 99 -13.10 4.55 4.12
N THR A 100 -12.19 4.96 3.22
CA THR A 100 -12.35 6.18 2.42
C THR A 100 -13.50 6.03 1.42
N GLY A 101 -13.61 4.87 0.75
CA GLY A 101 -14.71 4.60 -0.17
C GLY A 101 -16.07 4.51 0.52
N GLU A 102 -16.17 3.84 1.67
CA GLU A 102 -17.40 3.79 2.47
C GLU A 102 -17.80 5.18 2.97
N ARG A 103 -16.84 5.95 3.47
CA ARG A 103 -17.06 7.33 3.89
C ARG A 103 -17.59 8.16 2.74
N TYR A 104 -16.96 8.09 1.57
CA TYR A 104 -17.40 8.85 0.39
C TYR A 104 -18.84 8.51 0.01
N ARG A 105 -19.19 7.21 -0.05
CA ARG A 105 -20.55 6.76 -0.34
C ARG A 105 -21.57 7.28 0.69
N ARG A 106 -21.22 7.25 1.97
CA ARG A 106 -22.08 7.73 3.06
C ARG A 106 -22.35 9.23 2.99
N TYR A 107 -21.35 10.04 2.65
CA TYR A 107 -21.49 11.49 2.62
C TYR A 107 -22.09 12.02 1.32
N TYR A 108 -21.71 11.44 0.19
CA TYR A 108 -22.08 11.95 -1.14
C TYR A 108 -23.21 11.17 -1.82
N GLY A 109 -23.63 10.02 -1.26
CA GLY A 109 -24.72 9.21 -1.79
C GLY A 109 -24.45 8.59 -3.16
N ARG A 110 -23.19 8.50 -3.57
CA ARG A 110 -22.76 7.99 -4.89
C ARG A 110 -21.44 7.25 -4.80
N GLU A 111 -21.15 6.42 -5.80
CA GLU A 111 -19.86 5.72 -5.91
C GLU A 111 -18.70 6.71 -6.12
N PRO A 112 -17.52 6.43 -5.54
CA PRO A 112 -16.31 7.20 -5.84
C PRO A 112 -15.94 7.09 -7.32
N PRO A 113 -15.28 8.11 -7.88
CA PRO A 113 -14.82 8.06 -9.27
C PRO A 113 -13.69 7.03 -9.44
N ALA A 114 -13.77 6.24 -10.52
CA ALA A 114 -12.75 5.25 -10.90
C ALA A 114 -11.51 5.87 -11.58
N SER A 115 -11.57 7.13 -11.98
CA SER A 115 -10.46 7.85 -12.62
C SER A 115 -10.47 9.33 -12.22
N PRO A 116 -9.31 10.00 -12.28
CA PRO A 116 -9.24 11.43 -11.96
C PRO A 116 -10.12 12.24 -12.90
N ARG A 117 -11.07 12.99 -12.34
CA ARG A 117 -11.88 13.97 -13.06
C ARG A 117 -11.57 15.41 -12.67
N MET A 118 -10.67 15.62 -11.71
CA MET A 118 -10.22 16.96 -11.32
C MET A 118 -9.68 17.71 -12.54
N THR A 119 -10.46 18.66 -13.02
CA THR A 119 -9.97 19.73 -13.89
C THR A 119 -9.41 20.85 -13.02
N PRO A 120 -8.45 21.64 -13.52
CA PRO A 120 -7.91 22.80 -12.80
C PRO A 120 -9.00 23.76 -12.31
N GLU A 121 -10.17 23.80 -12.99
CA GLU A 121 -11.29 24.69 -12.67
C GLU A 121 -12.06 24.28 -11.40
N SER A 122 -12.11 22.99 -11.07
CA SER A 122 -12.94 22.46 -9.98
C SER A 122 -12.39 22.71 -8.56
N GLY A 123 -11.12 23.11 -8.45
CA GLY A 123 -10.45 23.42 -7.19
C GLY A 123 -10.35 22.25 -6.20
N TRP A 124 -9.75 22.51 -5.04
CA TRP A 124 -9.63 21.54 -3.93
C TRP A 124 -10.93 21.38 -3.11
N GLU A 125 -12.02 21.99 -3.58
CA GLU A 125 -13.33 22.01 -2.90
C GLU A 125 -14.28 20.91 -3.41
N SER A 126 -13.87 20.15 -4.44
CA SER A 126 -14.67 19.05 -4.96
C SER A 126 -14.66 17.83 -4.03
N ALA A 127 -15.73 17.03 -4.08
CA ALA A 127 -15.80 15.74 -3.36
C ALA A 127 -14.60 14.83 -3.64
N GLU A 128 -14.07 14.91 -4.85
CA GLU A 128 -12.88 14.17 -5.30
C GLU A 128 -11.59 14.70 -4.64
N ALA A 129 -11.48 16.01 -4.43
CA ALA A 129 -10.37 16.57 -3.67
C ALA A 129 -10.38 16.11 -2.20
N GLU A 130 -11.55 16.03 -1.56
CA GLU A 130 -11.66 15.45 -0.20
C GLU A 130 -11.29 13.96 -0.17
N LEU A 131 -11.72 13.20 -1.19
CA LEU A 131 -11.34 11.79 -1.36
C LEU A 131 -9.81 11.64 -1.41
N LEU A 132 -9.13 12.48 -2.20
CA LEU A 132 -7.67 12.46 -2.35
C LEU A 132 -6.91 13.02 -1.14
N GLN A 133 -7.54 13.87 -0.32
CA GLN A 133 -6.97 14.27 0.97
C GLN A 133 -6.94 13.10 1.97
N LEU A 134 -7.95 12.23 1.93
CA LEU A 134 -8.04 11.03 2.76
C LEU A 134 -7.16 9.89 2.23
N CYS A 135 -7.28 9.60 0.94
CA CYS A 135 -6.58 8.52 0.26
C CYS A 135 -5.98 9.04 -1.05
N ARG A 136 -4.77 9.61 -0.97
CA ARG A 136 -4.05 10.15 -2.13
C ARG A 136 -3.85 9.13 -3.26
N HIS A 137 -3.72 7.86 -2.90
CA HIS A 137 -3.53 6.76 -3.85
C HIS A 137 -4.84 6.10 -4.30
N TRP A 138 -5.98 6.78 -4.14
CA TRP A 138 -7.31 6.24 -4.44
C TRP A 138 -7.36 5.50 -5.78
N TYR A 139 -7.03 6.16 -6.89
CA TYR A 139 -7.16 5.53 -8.22
C TYR A 139 -6.24 4.34 -8.43
N THR A 140 -5.03 4.38 -7.88
CA THR A 140 -4.10 3.24 -7.93
C THR A 140 -4.68 2.07 -7.15
N LEU A 141 -5.19 2.34 -5.95
CA LEU A 141 -5.78 1.35 -5.07
C LEU A 141 -7.10 0.80 -5.64
N ASP A 142 -7.93 1.64 -6.27
CA ASP A 142 -9.17 1.28 -6.94
C ASP A 142 -8.91 0.37 -8.16
N ALA A 143 -7.91 0.70 -8.98
CA ALA A 143 -7.49 -0.15 -10.10
C ALA A 143 -6.98 -1.53 -9.64
N ILE A 144 -6.29 -1.60 -8.49
CA ILE A 144 -5.78 -2.85 -7.92
C ILE A 144 -6.91 -3.66 -7.27
N MET A 145 -7.70 -3.00 -6.40
CA MET A 145 -8.64 -3.65 -5.50
C MET A 145 -10.05 -3.74 -6.07
N GLY A 146 -10.56 -2.69 -6.70
CA GLY A 146 -11.89 -2.67 -7.33
C GLY A 146 -12.04 -3.77 -8.37
N ASN A 147 -11.03 -3.96 -9.22
CA ASN A 147 -11.00 -5.06 -10.21
C ASN A 147 -10.90 -6.45 -9.56
N SER A 148 -10.19 -6.57 -8.44
CA SER A 148 -10.01 -7.84 -7.74
C SER A 148 -11.23 -8.26 -6.91
N GLU A 149 -12.02 -7.30 -6.42
CA GLU A 149 -13.23 -7.56 -5.63
C GLU A 149 -14.34 -8.10 -6.56
N MET A 150 -14.45 -7.57 -7.78
CA MET A 150 -15.30 -8.17 -8.84
C MET A 150 -14.86 -9.59 -9.23
N ALA A 151 -13.55 -9.86 -9.28
CA ALA A 151 -13.03 -11.20 -9.58
C ALA A 151 -13.35 -12.22 -8.47
N LEU A 152 -13.47 -11.78 -7.22
CA LEU A 152 -13.89 -12.61 -6.08
C LEU A 152 -15.39 -12.91 -6.09
N GLU A 153 -16.23 -11.97 -6.53
CA GLU A 153 -17.67 -12.23 -6.71
C GLU A 153 -17.94 -13.21 -7.86
N MET A 154 -17.16 -13.13 -8.95
CA MET A 154 -17.25 -14.11 -10.05
C MET A 154 -16.69 -15.50 -9.66
N GLY A 155 -15.69 -15.55 -8.77
CA GLY A 155 -15.16 -16.81 -8.24
C GLY A 155 -16.13 -17.56 -7.33
N ASN A 156 -17.01 -16.85 -6.61
CA ASN A 156 -18.04 -17.46 -5.75
C ASN A 156 -19.31 -17.88 -6.52
N LEU A 157 -19.40 -17.59 -7.83
CA LEU A 157 -20.52 -18.00 -8.68
C LEU A 157 -20.21 -19.27 -9.50
N LEU A 158 -18.98 -19.78 -9.39
CA LEU A 158 -18.48 -20.96 -10.10
C LEU A 158 -18.09 -22.12 -9.16
N ASP A 159 -18.43 -22.02 -7.88
CA ASP A 159 -18.40 -23.13 -6.90
C ASP A 159 -19.82 -23.61 -6.58
#